data_AF-A0A967GIC8-F1
#
_entry.id   AF-A0A967GIC8-F1
#
_cell.length_a   1.000
_cell.length_b   1.000
_cell.length_c   1.000
_cell.angle_alpha   90.00
_cell.angle_beta   90.00
_cell.angle_gamma   90.00
#
_symmetry.space_group_name_H-M   'P 1'
#
loop_
_entity.id
_entity.type
_entity.pdbx_description
1 polymer ?
#
loop_
_entity_poly.entity_id
_entity_poly.type
_entity_poly.pdbx_seq_one_letter_code
_entity_poly.pdbx_strand_id
1 'polypeptide(L)'
;MAREKGGTVLYCSRCRRNSPCRRVPDHEWNRERISEKSDVFGSCYSAGHPEIHYYRRPRQCLECGHRFITVELGEDYLAELTRYRTRLNELQPLLQRLQRLGEELDPQHRPKR
;
A
#
# COMPACT_ATOMS: atom_id res chain seq x y z
N MET A 1 -33.96 -15.26 -16.81
CA MET A 1 -33.07 -15.56 -15.67
C MET A 1 -31.77 -14.80 -15.89
N ALA A 2 -31.42 -13.81 -15.06
CA ALA A 2 -30.21 -13.01 -15.26
C ALA A 2 -29.62 -12.56 -13.92
N ARG A 3 -28.62 -13.29 -13.41
CA ARG A 3 -27.77 -12.86 -12.28
C ARG A 3 -26.36 -13.42 -12.40
N GLU A 4 -25.65 -13.02 -13.44
CA GLU A 4 -24.18 -13.04 -13.44
C GLU A 4 -23.68 -11.60 -13.39
N LYS A 5 -23.94 -10.89 -12.29
CA LYS A 5 -23.32 -9.57 -12.10
C LYS A 5 -21.91 -9.79 -11.57
N GLY A 6 -20.97 -10.03 -12.49
CA GLY A 6 -19.53 -10.23 -12.23
C GLY A 6 -18.88 -8.99 -11.61
N GLY A 7 -18.98 -8.86 -10.29
CA GLY A 7 -18.40 -7.78 -9.51
C GLY A 7 -17.93 -8.24 -8.13
N THR A 8 -16.87 -7.62 -7.62
CA THR A 8 -16.40 -7.84 -6.26
C THR A 8 -17.30 -7.08 -5.30
N VAL A 9 -17.74 -7.70 -4.20
CA VAL A 9 -18.52 -7.02 -3.17
C VAL A 9 -17.58 -6.10 -2.37
N LEU A 10 -17.86 -4.80 -2.39
CA LEU A 10 -17.04 -3.76 -1.74
C LEU A 10 -17.96 -2.76 -1.04
N TYR A 11 -17.45 -2.13 0.02
CA TYR A 11 -18.17 -1.04 0.68
C TYR A 11 -18.24 0.19 -0.23
N CYS A 12 -19.45 0.69 -0.48
CA CYS A 12 -19.65 1.93 -1.23
C CYS A 12 -20.02 3.06 -0.27
N SER A 13 -19.23 4.13 -0.25
CA SER A 13 -19.48 5.32 0.60
C SER A 13 -20.80 6.03 0.30
N ARG A 14 -21.30 5.95 -0.94
CA ARG A 14 -22.59 6.51 -1.36
C ARG A 14 -23.77 5.64 -0.95
N CYS A 15 -23.69 4.32 -1.10
CA CYS A 15 -24.74 3.40 -0.65
C CYS A 15 -24.69 3.13 0.86
N ARG A 16 -23.56 3.43 1.51
CA ARG A 16 -23.25 3.11 2.92
C ARG A 16 -23.45 1.63 3.27
N ARG A 17 -23.22 0.76 2.29
CA ARG A 17 -23.33 -0.70 2.44
C ARG A 17 -22.37 -1.39 1.48
N ASN A 18 -22.19 -2.69 1.71
CA ASN A 18 -21.48 -3.56 0.79
C ASN A 18 -22.34 -3.80 -0.45
N SER A 19 -21.81 -3.43 -1.61
CA SER A 19 -22.50 -3.51 -2.90
C SER A 19 -21.57 -4.16 -3.94
N PRO A 20 -22.12 -4.87 -4.93
CA PRO A 20 -21.32 -5.42 -6.01
C PRO A 20 -20.71 -4.27 -6.84
N CYS A 21 -19.39 -4.31 -7.00
CA CYS A 21 -18.62 -3.28 -7.70
C CYS A 21 -17.80 -3.92 -8.82
N ARG A 22 -17.87 -3.35 -10.03
CA ARG A 22 -17.04 -3.78 -11.16
C ARG A 22 -15.70 -3.05 -11.14
N ARG A 23 -14.66 -3.70 -11.68
CA ARG A 23 -13.41 -3.00 -12.03
C ARG A 23 -13.69 -2.07 -13.21
N VAL A 24 -13.20 -0.85 -13.13
CA VAL A 24 -13.20 0.08 -14.27
C VAL A 24 -11.83 -0.05 -14.94
N PRO A 25 -11.76 -0.32 -16.25
CA PRO A 25 -10.50 -0.25 -16.99
C PRO A 25 -9.92 1.17 -16.97
N ASP A 26 -8.60 1.29 -17.01
CA ASP A 26 -7.92 2.58 -16.86
C ASP A 26 -8.31 3.59 -17.96
N HIS A 27 -8.61 3.13 -19.17
CA HIS A 27 -9.08 3.97 -20.28
C HIS A 27 -10.52 4.48 -20.11
N GLU A 28 -11.35 3.81 -19.30
CA GLU A 28 -12.71 4.27 -18.96
C GLU A 28 -12.71 5.27 -17.78
N TRP A 29 -11.59 5.38 -17.07
CA TRP A 29 -11.43 6.30 -15.95
C TRP A 29 -11.11 7.71 -16.46
N ASN A 30 -12.15 8.53 -16.60
CA ASN A 30 -12.02 9.86 -17.20
C ASN A 30 -11.11 10.78 -16.35
N ARG A 31 -10.04 11.30 -16.97
CA ARG A 31 -8.98 12.09 -16.31
C ARG A 31 -9.42 13.49 -15.88
N GLU A 32 -10.62 13.93 -16.24
CA GLU A 32 -11.11 15.29 -15.99
C GLU A 32 -11.51 15.55 -14.53
N ARG A 33 -11.65 14.50 -13.70
CA ARG A 33 -11.92 14.62 -12.25
C ARG A 33 -10.69 14.42 -11.37
N ILE A 34 -9.52 14.42 -11.99
CA ILE A 34 -8.26 14.09 -11.36
C ILE A 34 -7.58 15.37 -10.89
N SER A 35 -7.72 15.66 -9.60
CA SER A 35 -6.83 16.61 -8.93
C SER A 35 -5.54 15.89 -8.56
N GLU A 36 -4.47 16.25 -9.25
CA GLU A 36 -3.07 16.13 -8.81
C GLU A 36 -2.39 14.74 -8.86
N LYS A 37 -1.39 14.64 -9.75
CA LYS A 37 -0.11 13.89 -9.72
C LYS A 37 -0.06 12.44 -9.17
N SER A 38 -1.18 11.83 -8.80
CA SER A 38 -1.27 10.61 -7.99
C SER A 38 -2.04 9.48 -8.70
N ASP A 39 -2.25 9.60 -10.01
CA ASP A 39 -3.17 8.75 -10.76
C ASP A 39 -2.45 7.73 -11.64
N VAL A 40 -1.43 7.09 -11.06
CA VAL A 40 -0.92 5.83 -11.61
C VAL A 40 -1.86 4.73 -11.11
N PHE A 41 -2.77 4.29 -11.98
CA PHE A 41 -3.59 3.11 -11.73
C PHE A 41 -2.78 1.86 -12.03
N GLY A 42 -2.97 0.79 -11.24
CA GLY A 42 -2.16 -0.42 -11.35
C GLY A 42 -1.04 -0.47 -10.32
N SER A 43 0.14 -0.96 -10.74
CA SER A 43 1.29 -1.18 -9.85
C SER A 43 1.94 0.16 -9.50
N CYS A 44 1.82 0.54 -8.23
CA CYS A 44 2.42 1.72 -7.64
C CYS A 44 3.61 1.33 -6.77
N TYR A 45 4.49 2.30 -6.52
CA TYR A 45 5.70 2.13 -5.73
C TYR A 45 5.74 3.22 -4.66
N SER A 46 6.24 2.90 -3.48
CA SER A 46 6.48 3.93 -2.46
C SER A 46 7.68 4.80 -2.85
N ALA A 47 7.56 6.11 -2.73
CA ALA A 47 8.69 7.02 -2.93
C ALA A 47 9.81 6.68 -1.92
N GLY A 48 11.04 6.56 -2.41
CA GLY A 48 12.20 6.18 -1.61
C GLY A 48 12.32 4.69 -1.28
N HIS A 49 11.29 3.88 -1.59
CA HIS A 49 11.25 2.45 -1.34
C HIS A 49 10.62 1.71 -2.54
N PRO A 50 11.35 1.61 -3.67
CA PRO A 50 10.85 0.96 -4.90
C PRO A 50 10.60 -0.54 -4.75
N GLU A 51 11.04 -1.16 -3.66
CA GLU A 51 10.72 -2.55 -3.30
C GLU A 51 9.30 -2.69 -2.70
N ILE A 52 8.68 -1.59 -2.27
CA ILE A 52 7.33 -1.59 -1.71
C ILE A 52 6.35 -1.32 -2.85
N HIS A 53 5.78 -2.40 -3.37
CA HIS A 53 4.76 -2.38 -4.40
C HIS A 53 3.36 -2.39 -3.79
N TYR A 54 2.44 -1.60 -4.35
CA TYR A 54 1.03 -1.63 -3.97
C TYR A 54 0.13 -1.35 -5.17
N TYR A 55 -1.12 -1.80 -5.14
CA TYR A 55 -2.05 -1.60 -6.26
C TYR A 55 -3.16 -0.60 -5.93
N ARG A 56 -3.34 0.37 -6.84
CA ARG A 56 -4.53 1.22 -6.91
C ARG A 56 -5.46 0.70 -8.01
N ARG A 57 -6.71 0.41 -7.67
CA ARG A 57 -7.71 -0.16 -8.58
C ARG A 57 -8.97 0.71 -8.63
N PRO A 58 -9.31 1.30 -9.78
CA PRO A 58 -10.55 2.02 -9.93
C PRO A 58 -11.75 1.04 -9.98
N ARG A 59 -12.78 1.38 -9.22
CA ARG A 59 -14.01 0.58 -9.04
C ARG A 59 -15.23 1.44 -9.33
N GLN A 60 -16.28 0.78 -9.81
CA GLN A 60 -17.60 1.38 -9.96
C GLN A 60 -18.65 0.51 -9.28
N CYS A 61 -19.42 1.11 -8.39
CA CYS A 61 -20.58 0.46 -7.77
C CYS A 61 -21.66 0.18 -8.82
N LEU A 62 -22.14 -1.06 -8.89
CA LEU A 62 -23.20 -1.46 -9.82
C LEU A 62 -24.60 -1.08 -9.34
N GLU A 63 -24.75 -0.60 -8.10
CA GLU A 63 -26.04 -0.15 -7.57
C GLU A 63 -26.26 1.36 -7.79
N CYS A 64 -25.30 2.19 -7.41
CA CYS A 64 -25.43 3.65 -7.50
C CYS A 64 -24.57 4.29 -8.61
N GLY A 65 -23.75 3.52 -9.32
CA GLY A 65 -22.85 4.01 -10.36
C GLY A 65 -21.64 4.80 -9.84
N HIS A 66 -21.49 4.96 -8.52
CA HIS A 66 -20.39 5.73 -7.93
C HIS A 66 -19.04 5.09 -8.24
N ARG A 67 -18.11 5.93 -8.67
CA ARG A 67 -16.73 5.58 -9.01
C ARG A 67 -15.79 6.01 -7.89
N PHE A 68 -14.92 5.11 -7.47
CA PHE A 68 -13.95 5.32 -6.40
C PHE A 68 -12.71 4.44 -6.60
N ILE A 69 -11.60 4.81 -5.98
CA ILE A 69 -10.35 4.04 -6.02
C ILE A 69 -10.29 3.16 -4.78
N THR A 70 -9.95 1.90 -4.96
CA THR A 70 -9.58 1.01 -3.86
C THR A 70 -8.08 0.79 -3.89
N VAL A 71 -7.46 0.76 -2.72
CA VAL A 71 -6.05 0.40 -2.53
C VAL A 71 -6.01 -0.92 -1.76
N GLU A 72 -5.05 -1.79 -2.05
CA GLU A 72 -4.90 -3.07 -1.31
C GLU A 72 -4.57 -2.86 0.17
N LEU A 73 -3.84 -1.79 0.46
CA LEU A 73 -3.47 -1.35 1.80
C LEU A 73 -3.83 0.14 1.93
N GLY A 74 -4.26 0.55 3.12
CA GLY A 74 -4.50 1.97 3.39
C GLY A 74 -3.22 2.78 3.15
N GLU A 75 -3.34 3.96 2.55
CA GLU A 75 -2.19 4.79 2.20
C GLU A 75 -1.42 5.26 3.44
N ASP A 76 -2.14 5.55 4.52
CA ASP A 76 -1.55 5.90 5.81
C ASP A 76 -0.68 4.75 6.36
N TYR A 77 -1.16 3.51 6.19
CA TYR A 77 -0.42 2.33 6.60
C TYR A 77 0.81 2.10 5.73
N LEU A 78 0.71 2.31 4.40
CA LEU A 78 1.87 2.27 3.52
C LEU A 78 2.90 3.33 3.89
N ALA A 79 2.47 4.56 4.18
CA ALA A 79 3.36 5.64 4.63
C ALA A 79 4.04 5.32 5.96
N GLU A 80 3.32 4.70 6.90
CA GLU A 80 3.88 4.24 8.17
C GLU A 80 4.93 3.14 7.97
N LEU A 81 4.63 2.14 7.13
CA LEU A 81 5.57 1.06 6.79
C LEU A 81 6.87 1.62 6.18
N THR A 82 6.75 2.54 5.23
CA THR A 82 7.87 3.21 4.59
C THR A 82 8.73 3.93 5.63
N ARG A 83 8.10 4.67 6.56
CA ARG A 83 8.80 5.36 7.65
C ARG A 83 9.56 4.38 8.56
N TYR A 84 8.95 3.26 8.95
CA TYR A 84 9.64 2.25 9.76
C TYR A 84 10.81 1.63 9.01
N ARG A 85 10.65 1.36 7.70
CA ARG A 85 11.71 0.81 6.86
C ARG A 85 12.92 1.75 6.80
N THR A 86 12.68 3.05 6.57
CA THR A 86 13.73 4.08 6.59
C THR A 86 14.47 4.08 7.94
N ARG A 87 13.72 4.12 9.05
CA ARG A 87 14.30 4.17 10.40
C ARG A 87 15.12 2.92 10.74
N LEU A 88 14.67 1.75 10.31
CA LEU A 88 15.42 0.50 10.51
C LEU A 88 16.73 0.50 9.73
N ASN A 89 16.71 0.98 8.49
CA ASN A 89 17.93 1.10 7.67
C ASN A 89 18.95 2.08 8.29
N GLU A 90 18.50 3.12 8.98
CA GLU A 90 19.38 4.06 9.71
C GLU A 90 19.95 3.44 11.00
N LEU A 91 19.17 2.66 11.73
CA LEU A 91 19.58 2.08 13.02
C LEU A 91 20.46 0.83 12.87
N GLN A 92 20.27 0.03 11.82
CA GLN A 92 21.02 -1.20 11.59
C GLN A 92 22.55 -1.01 11.55
N PRO A 93 23.13 -0.02 10.82
CA PRO A 93 24.58 0.18 10.83
C PRO A 93 25.10 0.66 12.18
N LEU A 94 24.31 1.43 12.94
CA LEU A 94 24.67 1.88 14.28
C LEU A 94 24.76 0.69 15.26
N LEU A 95 23.78 -0.21 15.21
CA LEU A 95 23.80 -1.45 16.00
C LEU A 95 25.01 -2.32 15.65
N GLN A 96 25.29 -2.52 14.36
CA GLN A 96 26.47 -3.28 13.92
C GLN A 96 27.79 -2.64 14.36
N ARG A 97 27.85 -1.31 14.45
CA ARG A 97 29.03 -0.60 14.95
C ARG A 97 29.18 -0.78 16.47
N LEU A 98 28.10 -0.66 17.22
CA LEU A 98 28.12 -0.88 18.68
C LEU A 98 28.49 -2.32 19.03
N GLN A 99 27.99 -3.31 18.27
CA GLN A 99 28.36 -4.71 18.44
C GLN A 99 29.87 -4.92 18.26
N ARG A 100 30.46 -4.37 17.19
CA ARG A 100 31.91 -4.44 16.95
C ARG A 100 32.73 -3.79 18.07
N LEU A 101 32.34 -2.60 18.52
CA LEU A 101 33.01 -1.94 19.65
C LEU A 101 32.89 -2.74 20.95
N GLY A 102 31.75 -3.41 21.18
CA GLY A 102 31.57 -4.31 22.31
C GLY A 102 32.50 -5.52 22.26
N GLU A 103 32.66 -6.13 21.09
CA GLU A 103 33.60 -7.24 20.85
C GLU A 103 35.07 -6.81 21.02
N GLU A 104 35.42 -5.58 20.64
CA GLU A 104 36.75 -5.00 20.81
C GLU A 104 37.08 -4.66 22.28
N LEU A 105 36.08 -4.21 23.05
CA LEU A 105 36.24 -3.80 24.45
C LEU A 105 36.15 -4.96 25.44
N ASP A 106 35.53 -6.09 25.07
CA ASP A 106 35.47 -7.31 25.89
C ASP A 106 35.79 -8.57 25.06
N PRO A 107 37.08 -8.92 24.89
CA PRO A 107 37.50 -10.12 24.18
C PRO A 107 37.09 -11.43 24.88
N GLN A 108 36.62 -11.38 26.13
CA GLN A 108 36.34 -12.55 26.96
C GLN A 108 34.84 -12.86 27.11
N HIS A 109 33.93 -11.97 26.73
CA HIS A 109 32.50 -12.27 26.73
C HIS A 109 32.06 -13.05 25.48
N ARG A 110 32.55 -14.28 25.37
CA ARG A 110 32.03 -15.26 24.41
C ARG A 110 30.62 -15.67 24.88
N PRO A 111 29.54 -15.46 24.10
CA PRO A 111 28.23 -15.96 24.48
C PRO A 111 28.33 -17.49 24.60
N LYS A 112 28.02 -18.03 25.78
CA LYS A 112 27.91 -19.48 25.97
C LYS A 112 26.72 -19.93 25.11
N ARG A 113 27.03 -20.78 24.12
CA ARG A 113 26.06 -21.46 23.25
C ARG A 113 25.04 -22.24 24.05
#